data_AF-A0A3D1PFE8-F1
#
_entry.id   AF-A0A3D1PFE8-F1
#
_cell.length_a   1.000
_cell.length_b   1.000
_cell.length_c   1.000
_cell.angle_alpha   90.00
_cell.angle_beta   90.00
_cell.angle_gamma   90.00
#
_symmetry.space_group_name_H-M   'P 1'
#
loop_
_entity.id
_entity.type
_entity.pdbx_description
1 polymer ?
#
loop_
_entity_poly.entity_id
_entity_poly.type
_entity_poly.pdbx_seq_one_letter_code
_entity_poly.pdbx_strand_id
1 'polypeptide(L)'
;IEAGDFMVAVEVPANKSGEIQLLLESAGGEEIHTNETPTPRLGSGQIENPSQLSPEIRSHLSEDAQRLFIANYNQELSNSGDASKAEHHAWDVVCQQFEQDEHGNWSKSKMTV
;
A
#
# COMPACT_ATOMS: atom_id res chain seq x y z
N ILE A 1 18.99 -11.05 17.12
CA ILE A 1 18.21 -10.16 16.24
C ILE A 1 18.35 -8.79 16.87
N GLU A 2 19.11 -7.90 16.23
CA GLU A 2 19.28 -6.53 16.72
C GLU A 2 17.94 -5.81 16.43
N ALA A 3 17.26 -5.35 17.48
CA ALA A 3 16.00 -4.63 17.32
C ALA A 3 16.31 -3.30 16.63
N GLY A 4 16.07 -3.25 15.32
CA GLY A 4 16.14 -2.01 14.57
C GLY A 4 14.85 -1.23 14.78
N ASP A 5 14.97 0.06 15.07
CA ASP A 5 13.84 0.97 15.05
C ASP A 5 13.36 1.12 13.61
N PHE A 6 12.04 1.13 13.40
CA PHE A 6 11.43 1.36 12.10
C PHE A 6 10.36 2.44 12.20
N MET A 7 10.30 3.30 11.19
CA MET A 7 9.33 4.39 11.13
C MET A 7 8.13 3.96 10.29
N VAL A 8 6.93 4.12 10.84
CA VAL A 8 5.66 3.84 10.15
C VAL A 8 4.95 5.16 9.88
N ALA A 9 4.71 5.47 8.61
CA ALA A 9 3.91 6.62 8.19
C ALA A 9 2.58 6.10 7.59
N VAL A 10 1.45 6.57 8.12
CA VAL A 10 0.11 6.18 7.68
C VAL A 10 -0.77 7.41 7.47
N GLU A 11 -1.49 7.46 6.34
CA GLU A 11 -2.53 8.45 6.09
C GLU A 11 -3.85 7.94 6.66
N VAL A 12 -4.50 8.75 7.50
CA VAL A 12 -5.75 8.37 8.16
C VAL A 12 -6.79 9.46 7.96
N PRO A 13 -8.09 9.13 7.95
CA PRO A 13 -9.14 10.14 7.94
C PRO A 13 -8.94 11.11 9.10
N ALA A 14 -9.00 12.42 8.83
CA ALA A 14 -8.73 13.46 9.82
C ALA A 14 -9.61 13.33 11.08
N ASN A 15 -10.83 12.81 10.94
CA ASN A 15 -11.76 12.56 12.05
C ASN A 15 -11.43 11.31 12.89
N LYS A 16 -10.47 10.48 12.45
CA LYS A 16 -10.02 9.25 13.13
C LYS A 16 -8.58 9.32 13.64
N SER A 17 -7.89 10.44 13.43
CA SER A 17 -6.47 10.59 13.80
C SER A 17 -6.19 10.25 15.27
N GLY A 18 -7.02 10.74 16.20
CA GLY A 18 -6.85 10.47 17.63
C GLY A 18 -7.08 9.01 18.03
N GLU A 19 -8.03 8.32 17.39
CA GLU A 19 -8.28 6.89 17.63
C GLU A 19 -7.11 6.05 17.11
N ILE A 20 -6.62 6.34 15.90
CA ILE A 20 -5.49 5.61 15.32
C ILE A 20 -4.19 5.87 16.10
N GLN A 21 -3.98 7.10 16.57
CA GLN A 21 -2.84 7.40 17.45
C GLN A 21 -2.85 6.50 18.70
N LEU A 22 -3.97 6.40 19.40
CA LEU A 22 -4.10 5.55 20.59
C LEU A 22 -3.84 4.07 20.29
N LEU A 23 -4.28 3.57 19.12
CA LEU A 23 -4.01 2.21 18.69
C LEU A 23 -2.51 1.97 18.45
N LEU A 24 -1.82 2.93 17.83
CA LEU A 24 -0.38 2.87 17.61
C LEU A 24 0.39 2.92 18.93
N GLU A 25 0.03 3.81 19.86
CA GLU A 25 0.61 3.88 21.21
C GLU A 25 0.42 2.55 21.96
N SER A 26 -0.80 1.99 21.90
CA SER A 26 -1.13 0.72 22.57
C SER A 26 -0.37 -0.48 21.98
N ALA A 27 0.02 -0.41 20.70
CA ALA A 27 0.83 -1.43 20.03
C ALA A 27 2.34 -1.28 20.31
N GLY A 28 2.75 -0.28 21.11
CA GLY A 28 4.16 -0.01 21.42
C GLY A 28 4.83 0.96 20.47
N GLY A 29 4.06 1.74 19.70
CA GLY A 29 4.60 2.84 18.90
C GLY A 29 5.09 3.98 19.80
N GLU A 30 6.34 4.38 19.60
CA GLU A 30 6.98 5.51 20.28
C GLU A 30 7.16 6.67 19.29
N GLU A 31 7.31 7.90 19.77
CA GLU A 31 7.54 9.11 18.93
C GLU A 31 6.48 9.40 17.85
N ILE A 32 5.19 9.18 18.15
CA ILE A 32 4.11 9.38 17.17
C ILE A 32 3.89 10.87 16.89
N HIS A 33 3.94 11.24 15.61
CA HIS A 33 3.69 12.60 15.13
C HIS A 33 2.57 12.62 14.09
N THR A 34 1.61 13.52 14.24
CA THR A 34 0.55 13.76 13.26
C THR A 34 0.96 14.89 12.32
N ASN A 35 0.95 14.64 11.02
CA ASN A 35 1.16 15.67 10.00
C ASN A 35 -0.13 15.86 9.17
N GLU A 36 -0.48 17.10 8.86
CA GLU A 36 -1.65 17.45 8.02
C GLU A 36 -1.36 17.39 6.51
N THR A 37 -0.12 17.10 6.12
CA THR A 37 0.24 16.89 4.71
C THR A 37 -0.02 15.44 4.28
N PRO A 38 -0.63 15.21 3.10
CA PRO A 38 -0.77 13.87 2.55
C PRO A 38 0.60 13.21 2.39
N THR A 39 0.65 11.89 2.56
CA THR A 39 1.86 11.13 2.26
C THR A 39 2.22 11.31 0.78
N PRO A 40 3.52 11.41 0.42
CA PRO A 40 3.92 11.49 -0.97
C PRO A 40 3.37 10.29 -1.74
N ARG A 41 2.42 10.54 -2.65
CA ARG A 41 1.85 9.49 -3.50
C ARG A 41 2.87 9.13 -4.57
N LEU A 42 2.85 7.86 -4.99
CA LEU A 42 3.50 7.45 -6.22
C LEU A 42 3.00 8.31 -7.38
N GLY A 43 3.91 8.67 -8.29
CA GLY A 43 3.75 9.74 -9.27
C GLY A 43 2.37 9.80 -9.94
N SER A 44 1.91 11.03 -10.19
CA SER A 44 0.57 11.38 -10.66
C SER A 44 0.25 10.97 -12.11
N GLY A 45 0.77 9.84 -12.58
CA GLY A 45 0.66 9.38 -13.96
C GLY A 45 0.57 7.86 -14.07
N GLN A 46 0.47 7.38 -15.31
CA GLN A 46 0.47 5.95 -15.61
C GLN A 46 1.77 5.30 -15.14
N ILE A 47 1.65 4.11 -14.57
CA ILE A 47 2.78 3.27 -14.18
C ILE A 47 3.09 2.38 -15.37
N GLU A 48 4.22 2.61 -16.04
CA GLU A 48 4.62 1.80 -17.19
C GLU A 48 5.43 0.58 -16.78
N ASN A 49 6.13 0.66 -15.65
CA ASN A 49 7.06 -0.37 -15.22
C ASN A 49 7.01 -0.61 -13.70
N PRO A 50 7.24 -1.84 -13.22
CA PRO A 50 7.34 -2.14 -11.79
C PRO A 50 8.44 -1.34 -11.06
N SER A 51 9.43 -0.85 -11.79
CA SER A 51 10.48 0.04 -11.27
C SER A 51 9.95 1.40 -10.81
N GLN A 52 8.77 1.81 -11.27
CA GLN A 52 8.08 3.03 -10.85
C GLN A 52 7.17 2.79 -9.64
N LEU A 53 6.99 1.55 -9.19
CA LEU A 53 6.30 1.27 -7.92
C LEU A 53 7.22 1.64 -6.75
N SER A 54 6.59 2.04 -5.64
CA SER A 54 7.29 2.26 -4.38
C SER A 54 8.07 1.01 -4.00
N PRO A 55 9.30 1.14 -3.46
CA PRO A 55 10.10 0.03 -2.99
C PRO A 55 9.31 -0.91 -2.08
N GLU A 56 8.42 -0.35 -1.25
CA GLU A 56 7.53 -1.07 -0.33
C GLU A 56 6.52 -1.94 -1.09
N ILE A 57 5.84 -1.39 -2.11
CA ILE A 57 4.91 -2.18 -2.94
C ILE A 57 5.67 -3.26 -3.71
N ARG A 58 6.83 -2.93 -4.25
CA ARG A 58 7.66 -3.88 -5.02
C ARG A 58 8.24 -4.99 -4.14
N SER A 59 8.59 -4.72 -2.89
CA SER A 59 9.12 -5.74 -1.98
C SER A 59 8.03 -6.67 -1.46
N HIS A 60 6.81 -6.15 -1.29
CA HIS A 60 5.69 -6.90 -0.73
C HIS A 60 4.81 -7.62 -1.76
N LEU A 61 4.95 -7.35 -3.06
CA LEU A 61 4.19 -8.01 -4.13
C LEU A 61 5.10 -8.92 -4.96
N SER A 62 4.62 -10.11 -5.31
CA SER A 62 5.26 -10.94 -6.35
C SER A 62 5.23 -10.24 -7.71
N GLU A 63 6.07 -10.68 -8.67
CA GLU A 63 6.07 -10.10 -10.02
C GLU A 63 4.68 -10.14 -10.69
N ASP A 64 3.91 -11.20 -10.47
CA ASP A 64 2.55 -11.34 -11.00
C ASP A 64 1.58 -10.38 -10.30
N ALA A 65 1.69 -10.22 -8.98
CA ALA A 65 0.90 -9.25 -8.24
C ALA A 65 1.24 -7.81 -8.63
N GLN A 66 2.52 -7.50 -8.88
CA GLN A 66 2.95 -6.19 -9.38
C GLN A 66 2.35 -5.87 -10.76
N ARG A 67 2.35 -6.85 -11.68
CA ARG A 67 1.71 -6.68 -12.99
C ARG A 67 0.21 -6.44 -12.89
N LEU A 68 -0.46 -7.21 -12.02
CA LEU A 68 -1.89 -7.03 -11.77
C LEU A 68 -2.19 -5.65 -11.17
N PHE A 69 -1.38 -5.22 -10.21
CA PHE A 69 -1.49 -3.90 -9.60
C PHE A 69 -1.37 -2.79 -10.65
N ILE A 70 -0.33 -2.83 -11.48
CA ILE A 70 -0.09 -1.84 -12.54
C ILE A 70 -1.25 -1.79 -13.53
N ALA A 71 -1.75 -2.94 -13.97
CA ALA A 71 -2.85 -3.01 -14.92
C ALA A 71 -4.14 -2.38 -14.36
N ASN A 72 -4.52 -2.74 -13.12
CA ASN A 72 -5.72 -2.21 -12.47
C ASN A 72 -5.57 -0.73 -12.12
N TYR A 73 -4.38 -0.30 -11.71
CA TYR A 73 -4.08 1.10 -11.43
C TYR A 73 -4.25 1.94 -12.70
N ASN A 74 -3.60 1.57 -13.80
CA ASN A 74 -3.68 2.35 -15.04
C ASN A 74 -5.11 2.37 -15.61
N GLN A 75 -5.83 1.26 -15.50
CA GLN A 75 -7.23 1.19 -15.91
C GLN A 75 -8.10 2.15 -15.08
N GLU A 76 -7.99 2.11 -13.75
CA GLU A 76 -8.80 2.94 -12.88
C GLU A 76 -8.38 4.42 -12.91
N LEU A 77 -7.10 4.71 -13.14
CA LEU A 77 -6.61 6.06 -13.40
C LEU A 77 -7.19 6.60 -14.71
N SER A 78 -7.28 5.78 -15.76
CA SER A 78 -7.92 6.17 -17.02
C SER A 78 -9.42 6.41 -16.87
N ASN A 79 -10.08 5.73 -15.94
CA ASN A 79 -11.53 5.85 -15.72
C ASN A 79 -11.90 7.02 -14.80
N SER A 80 -11.21 7.12 -13.67
CA SER A 80 -11.53 8.08 -12.60
C SER A 80 -10.75 9.39 -12.70
N GLY A 81 -9.57 9.36 -13.35
CA GLY A 81 -8.60 10.46 -13.32
C GLY A 81 -7.97 10.70 -11.94
N ASP A 82 -8.25 9.84 -10.95
CA ASP A 82 -7.81 10.00 -9.57
C ASP A 82 -6.83 8.88 -9.20
N ALA A 83 -5.54 9.24 -9.12
CA ALA A 83 -4.46 8.31 -8.76
C ALA A 83 -4.71 7.62 -7.41
N SER A 84 -5.34 8.31 -6.45
CA SER A 84 -5.61 7.76 -5.11
C SER A 84 -6.64 6.64 -5.16
N LYS A 85 -7.69 6.83 -5.97
CA LYS A 85 -8.71 5.80 -6.17
C LYS A 85 -8.15 4.62 -6.95
N ALA A 86 -7.34 4.92 -7.97
CA ALA A 86 -6.68 3.90 -8.76
C ALA A 86 -5.75 3.02 -7.92
N GLU A 87 -5.00 3.62 -7.00
CA GLU A 87 -4.12 2.91 -6.07
C GLU A 87 -4.89 2.01 -5.10
N HIS A 88 -5.92 2.54 -4.43
CA HIS A 88 -6.76 1.74 -3.54
C HIS A 88 -7.43 0.58 -4.29
N HIS A 89 -7.98 0.84 -5.47
CA HIS A 89 -8.62 -0.20 -6.29
C HIS A 89 -7.62 -1.28 -6.72
N ALA A 90 -6.42 -0.88 -7.19
CA ALA A 90 -5.38 -1.82 -7.56
C ALA A 90 -4.93 -2.68 -6.37
N TRP A 91 -4.81 -2.07 -5.19
CA TRP A 91 -4.47 -2.77 -3.96
C TRP A 91 -5.56 -3.76 -3.52
N ASP A 92 -6.83 -3.35 -3.55
CA ASP A 92 -7.96 -4.21 -3.22
C ASP A 92 -8.03 -5.43 -4.16
N VAL A 93 -7.80 -5.23 -5.45
CA VAL A 93 -7.78 -6.33 -6.44
C VAL A 93 -6.63 -7.30 -6.16
N VAL A 94 -5.44 -6.79 -5.80
CA VAL A 94 -4.32 -7.65 -5.38
C VAL A 94 -4.69 -8.43 -4.11
N CYS A 95 -5.31 -7.78 -3.12
CA CYS A 95 -5.72 -8.44 -1.88
C CYS A 95 -6.82 -9.50 -2.07
N GLN A 96 -7.66 -9.33 -3.09
CA GLN A 96 -8.68 -10.30 -3.49
C GLN A 96 -8.11 -11.48 -4.27
N GLN A 97 -7.06 -11.27 -5.08
CA GLN A 97 -6.50 -12.29 -5.95
C GLN A 97 -5.27 -12.99 -5.39
N PHE A 98 -4.61 -12.40 -4.39
CA PHE A 98 -3.42 -12.96 -3.75
C PHE A 98 -3.61 -13.10 -2.23
N GLU A 99 -2.87 -14.02 -1.63
CA GLU A 99 -2.66 -14.15 -0.19
C GLU A 99 -1.21 -13.83 0.16
N GLN A 100 -1.02 -13.33 1.37
CA GLN A 100 0.31 -13.25 1.96
C GLN A 100 0.89 -14.66 2.15
N ASP A 101 2.10 -14.86 1.68
CA ASP A 101 2.90 -16.03 1.96
C ASP A 101 3.52 -15.99 3.37
N GLU A 102 4.31 -17.02 3.70
CA GLU A 102 4.99 -17.16 4.99
C GLU A 102 6.01 -16.04 5.27
N HIS A 103 6.34 -15.24 4.25
CA HIS A 103 7.24 -14.09 4.34
C HIS A 103 6.50 -12.74 4.37
N GLY A 104 5.15 -12.76 4.35
CA GLY A 104 4.32 -11.55 4.33
C GLY A 104 4.20 -10.89 2.95
N ASN A 105 4.58 -11.59 1.88
CA ASN A 105 4.47 -11.09 0.51
C ASN A 105 3.19 -11.59 -0.16
N TRP A 106 2.49 -10.73 -0.87
CA TRP A 106 1.33 -11.06 -1.69
C TRP A 106 1.77 -11.83 -2.93
N SER A 107 1.77 -13.16 -2.84
CA SER A 107 2.32 -14.05 -3.86
C SER A 107 1.47 -15.28 -4.15
N LYS A 108 0.71 -15.77 -3.17
CA LYS A 108 -0.15 -16.96 -3.33
C LYS A 108 -1.44 -16.58 -4.04
N SER A 109 -1.59 -16.94 -5.31
CA SER A 109 -2.84 -16.70 -6.04
C SER A 109 -4.01 -17.43 -5.36
N LYS A 110 -5.06 -16.67 -4.97
CA LYS A 110 -6.35 -17.19 -4.50
C LYS A 110 -7.19 -17.81 -5.62
N MET A 111 -6.76 -17.64 -6.87
CA MET A 111 -7.41 -18.27 -8.02
C MET A 111 -7.26 -19.79 -7.93
N THR A 112 -8.26 -20.43 -7.34
CA THR A 112 -8.48 -21.86 -7.43
C THR A 112 -9.06 -22.14 -8.81
N VAL A 113 -8.21 -22.50 -9.77
CA VAL A 113 -8.61 -23.26 -10.97
C VAL A 113 -7.55 -24.31 -11.24
#